data_AF-A0A820IGL3-F1
#
_entry.id   AF-A0A820IGL3-F1
#
_cell.length_a   1.000
_cell.length_b   1.000
_cell.length_c   1.000
_cell.angle_alpha   90.00
_cell.angle_beta   90.00
_cell.angle_gamma   90.00
#
_symmetry.space_group_name_H-M   'P 1'
#
loop_
_entity.id
_entity.type
_entity.pdbx_description
1 polymer ?
#
loop_
_entity_poly.entity_id
_entity_poly.type
_entity_poly.pdbx_seq_one_letter_code
_entity_poly.pdbx_strand_id
1 'polypeptide(L)'
;LTFLYSWWADSNVTVYVDPQDLKHLQHEYSIILVNHRYEIDWLLGLVVVQELGLIGGFKIVGKRSLSLIPILGWSWFFSESIFLRRIWESDKKVLEHDIRQLLNGYPDNYYFS
;
A
#
# COMPACT_ATOMS: atom_id res chain seq x y z
N LEU A 1 -2.23 12.06 -3.93
CA LEU A 1 -1.31 11.99 -5.10
C LEU A 1 -1.98 11.39 -6.33
N THR A 2 -3.05 10.62 -6.15
CA THR A 2 -3.87 10.04 -7.24
C THR A 2 -4.35 11.05 -8.30
N PHE A 3 -4.57 12.32 -7.94
CA PHE A 3 -4.90 13.40 -8.89
C PHE A 3 -3.84 13.57 -10.01
N LEU A 4 -2.57 13.25 -9.74
CA LEU A 4 -1.52 13.32 -10.77
C LEU A 4 -1.76 12.29 -11.86
N TYR A 5 -2.30 11.13 -11.48
CA TYR A 5 -2.63 10.05 -12.42
C TYR A 5 -3.92 10.38 -13.18
N SER A 6 -5.00 10.70 -12.47
CA SER A 6 -6.31 10.90 -13.09
C SER A 6 -6.46 12.27 -13.76
N TRP A 7 -6.28 13.37 -13.02
CA TRP A 7 -6.56 14.71 -13.52
C TRP A 7 -5.41 15.29 -14.36
N TRP A 8 -4.17 15.18 -13.88
CA TRP A 8 -3.03 15.80 -14.57
C TRP A 8 -2.56 15.00 -15.79
N ALA A 9 -2.43 13.69 -15.66
CA ALA A 9 -1.95 12.81 -16.74
C ALA A 9 -3.08 12.25 -17.62
N ASP A 10 -4.35 12.51 -17.31
CA ASP A 10 -5.53 11.98 -18.01
C ASP A 10 -5.44 10.47 -18.27
N SER A 11 -4.92 9.73 -17.27
CA SER A 11 -4.60 8.32 -17.41
C SER A 11 -5.73 7.43 -16.87
N ASN A 12 -5.93 6.29 -17.52
CA ASN A 12 -6.90 5.27 -17.10
C ASN A 12 -6.18 4.02 -16.56
N VAL A 13 -6.76 3.37 -15.56
CA VAL A 13 -6.31 2.05 -15.04
C VAL A 13 -7.39 1.03 -15.35
N THR A 14 -6.99 -0.14 -15.83
CA THR A 14 -7.86 -1.31 -15.93
C THR A 14 -7.28 -2.42 -15.08
N VAL A 15 -8.05 -2.86 -14.07
CA VAL A 15 -7.71 -4.00 -13.23
C VAL A 15 -8.50 -5.21 -13.72
N TYR A 16 -7.78 -6.29 -14.02
CA TYR A 16 -8.39 -7.56 -14.36
C TYR A 16 -8.37 -8.45 -13.12
N VAL A 17 -9.53 -8.87 -12.67
CA VAL A 17 -9.74 -9.74 -11.51
C VAL A 17 -10.91 -10.66 -11.81
N ASP A 18 -10.87 -11.88 -11.28
CA ASP A 18 -12.05 -12.75 -11.32
C ASP A 18 -13.20 -12.07 -10.55
N PRO A 19 -14.43 -12.00 -11.08
CA PRO A 19 -15.56 -11.43 -10.36
C PRO A 19 -15.78 -12.05 -8.97
N GLN A 20 -15.43 -13.32 -8.78
CA GLN A 20 -15.53 -14.01 -7.49
C GLN A 20 -14.51 -13.48 -6.48
N ASP A 21 -13.35 -13.02 -6.95
CA ASP A 21 -12.25 -12.53 -6.11
C ASP A 21 -12.40 -11.05 -5.72
N LEU A 22 -13.18 -10.29 -6.49
CA LEU A 22 -13.39 -8.86 -6.25
C LEU A 22 -13.93 -8.57 -4.84
N LYS A 23 -14.82 -9.43 -4.33
CA LYS A 23 -15.39 -9.29 -2.98
C LYS A 23 -14.33 -9.39 -1.88
N HIS A 24 -13.28 -10.18 -2.07
CA HIS A 24 -12.23 -10.39 -1.08
C HIS A 24 -11.33 -9.16 -0.97
N LEU A 25 -11.05 -8.48 -2.09
CA LEU A 25 -10.24 -7.25 -2.11
C LEU A 25 -10.83 -6.12 -1.27
N GLN A 26 -12.14 -6.11 -1.06
CA GLN A 26 -12.86 -5.07 -0.35
C GLN A 26 -13.19 -5.39 1.12
N HIS A 27 -12.99 -6.63 1.58
CA HIS A 27 -13.46 -7.05 2.90
C HIS A 27 -12.39 -7.77 3.74
N GLU A 28 -11.19 -7.95 3.19
CA GLU A 28 -10.11 -8.70 3.85
C GLU A 28 -8.77 -7.98 3.73
N TYR A 29 -7.88 -8.22 4.70
CA TYR A 29 -6.50 -7.76 4.60
C TYR A 29 -5.79 -8.44 3.45
N SER A 30 -5.31 -7.65 2.49
CA SER A 30 -4.68 -8.13 1.27
C SER A 30 -3.22 -7.69 1.17
N ILE A 31 -2.36 -8.57 0.66
CA ILE A 31 -0.98 -8.24 0.28
C ILE A 31 -0.91 -8.13 -1.23
N ILE A 32 -0.52 -6.95 -1.72
CA ILE A 32 -0.36 -6.69 -3.14
C ILE A 32 1.12 -6.89 -3.52
N LEU A 33 1.39 -7.89 -4.35
CA LEU A 33 2.72 -8.12 -4.92
C LEU A 33 2.75 -7.55 -6.33
N VAL A 34 3.55 -6.50 -6.52
CA VAL A 34 3.70 -5.83 -7.81
C VAL A 34 5.04 -6.20 -8.43
N ASN A 35 5.03 -6.56 -9.71
CA ASN A 35 6.27 -6.61 -10.49
C ASN A 35 6.76 -5.16 -10.70
N HIS A 36 7.62 -4.70 -9.79
CA HIS A 36 8.06 -3.30 -9.72
C HIS A 36 8.98 -2.96 -10.90
N ARG A 37 8.40 -2.39 -11.97
CA ARG A 37 9.08 -2.05 -13.22
C ARG A 37 9.39 -0.56 -13.31
N TYR A 38 8.54 0.30 -12.74
CA TYR A 38 8.70 1.75 -12.80
C TYR A 38 8.68 2.38 -11.41
N GLU A 39 9.36 3.51 -11.26
CA GLU A 39 9.49 4.21 -9.97
C GLU A 39 8.13 4.64 -9.39
N ILE A 40 7.11 4.78 -10.23
CA ILE A 40 5.77 5.26 -9.86
C ILE A 40 4.75 4.12 -9.67
N ASP A 41 5.16 2.86 -9.66
CA ASP A 41 4.21 1.73 -9.50
C ASP A 41 3.41 1.80 -8.18
N TRP A 42 3.99 2.39 -7.13
CA TRP A 42 3.29 2.62 -5.86
C TRP A 42 2.12 3.59 -6.01
N LEU A 43 2.18 4.53 -6.96
CA LEU A 43 1.09 5.47 -7.25
C LEU A 43 -0.06 4.73 -7.95
N LEU A 44 0.25 3.78 -8.84
CA LEU A 44 -0.76 2.91 -9.45
C LEU A 44 -1.51 2.10 -8.39
N GLY A 45 -0.78 1.49 -7.44
CA GLY A 45 -1.38 0.80 -6.30
C GLY A 45 -2.31 1.72 -5.49
N LEU A 46 -1.89 2.96 -5.24
CA LEU A 46 -2.69 3.96 -4.53
C LEU A 46 -3.97 4.36 -5.29
N VAL A 47 -3.90 4.46 -6.63
CA VAL A 47 -5.09 4.72 -7.47
C VAL A 47 -6.07 3.56 -7.36
N VAL A 48 -5.60 2.32 -7.49
CA VAL A 48 -6.47 1.13 -7.41
C VAL A 48 -7.21 1.05 -6.07
N VAL A 49 -6.51 1.22 -4.94
CA VAL A 49 -7.16 1.18 -3.62
C VAL A 49 -8.06 2.39 -3.35
N GLN A 50 -7.81 3.54 -3.99
CA GLN A 50 -8.72 4.68 -3.92
C GLN A 50 -10.06 4.37 -4.58
N GLU A 51 -10.04 3.77 -5.78
CA GLU A 51 -11.27 3.36 -6.48
C GLU A 51 -12.05 2.28 -5.71
N LEU A 52 -11.36 1.50 -4.87
CA LEU A 52 -11.99 0.51 -3.99
C LEU A 52 -12.48 1.10 -2.65
N GLY A 53 -12.23 2.39 -2.37
CA GLY A 53 -12.61 3.03 -1.09
C GLY A 53 -11.68 2.71 0.09
N LEU A 54 -10.52 2.09 -0.15
CA LEU A 54 -9.63 1.53 0.87
C LEU A 54 -8.36 2.36 1.12
N ILE A 55 -8.33 3.61 0.66
CA ILE A 55 -7.10 4.43 0.67
C ILE A 55 -6.50 4.61 2.08
N GLY A 56 -7.32 4.65 3.13
CA GLY A 56 -6.85 4.79 4.51
C GLY A 56 -6.09 3.56 5.05
N GLY A 57 -6.42 2.37 4.52
CA GLY A 57 -5.78 1.11 4.91
C GLY A 57 -4.52 0.79 4.10
N PHE A 58 -4.17 1.60 3.11
CA PHE A 58 -3.04 1.33 2.23
C PHE A 58 -1.69 1.58 2.93
N LYS A 59 -0.89 0.52 3.05
CA LYS A 59 0.46 0.57 3.64
C LYS A 59 1.49 0.14 2.61
N ILE A 60 2.62 0.85 2.53
CA ILE A 60 3.72 0.48 1.65
C ILE A 60 4.74 -0.35 2.42
N VAL A 61 5.33 -1.34 1.76
CA VAL A 61 6.56 -2.01 2.22
C VAL A 61 7.71 -1.56 1.34
N GLY A 62 8.56 -0.66 1.86
CA GLY A 62 9.55 0.08 1.06
C GLY A 62 10.98 -0.03 1.57
N LYS A 63 11.94 0.50 0.80
CA LYS A 63 13.34 0.65 1.25
C LYS A 63 13.43 1.68 2.37
N ARG A 64 14.25 1.44 3.39
CA ARG A 64 14.50 2.39 4.49
C ARG A 64 15.00 3.75 4.03
N SER A 65 15.75 3.82 2.93
CA SER A 65 16.17 5.11 2.37
C SER A 65 15.00 6.00 1.95
N LEU A 66 13.84 5.42 1.60
CA LEU A 66 12.65 6.19 1.22
C LEU A 66 12.06 6.97 2.41
N SER A 67 12.23 6.48 3.65
CA SER A 67 11.72 7.19 4.83
C SER A 67 12.47 8.51 5.09
N LEU A 68 13.63 8.70 4.46
CA LEU A 68 14.45 9.90 4.57
C LEU A 68 14.05 10.98 3.55
N ILE A 69 13.20 10.63 2.57
CA ILE A 69 12.74 11.59 1.55
C ILE A 69 11.75 12.56 2.22
N PRO A 70 12.01 13.88 2.20
CA PRO A 70 11.10 14.86 2.77
C PRO A 70 9.71 14.77 2.13
N ILE A 71 8.68 15.06 2.92
CA ILE A 71 7.27 15.01 2.51
C ILE A 71 6.80 13.58 2.19
N LEU A 72 7.25 12.97 1.09
CA LEU A 72 6.77 11.64 0.67
C LEU A 72 7.15 10.54 1.67
N GLY A 73 8.42 10.46 2.04
CA GLY A 73 8.90 9.47 3.01
C GLY A 73 8.26 9.66 4.38
N TRP A 74 8.07 10.91 4.79
CA TRP A 74 7.39 11.24 6.04
C TRP A 74 5.91 10.90 6.01
N SER A 75 5.21 11.18 4.91
CA SER A 75 3.81 10.78 4.73
C SER A 75 3.66 9.27 4.89
N TRP A 76 4.54 8.47 4.30
CA TRP A 76 4.52 7.01 4.46
C TRP A 76 4.88 6.57 5.88
N PHE A 77 5.82 7.24 6.53
CA PHE A 77 6.14 6.97 7.93
C PHE A 77 4.96 7.24 8.86
N PHE A 78 4.30 8.39 8.72
CA PHE A 78 3.13 8.74 9.51
C PHE A 78 1.89 7.93 9.14
N SER A 79 1.86 7.31 7.96
CA SER A 79 0.83 6.35 7.57
C SER A 79 1.16 4.92 8.00
N GLU A 80 2.16 4.69 8.87
CA GLU A 80 2.56 3.36 9.36
C GLU A 80 3.00 2.38 8.26
N SER A 81 3.62 2.90 7.19
CA SER A 81 4.28 2.06 6.19
C SER A 81 5.53 1.39 6.77
N ILE A 82 5.86 0.21 6.23
CA ILE A 82 6.95 -0.63 6.70
C ILE A 82 8.22 -0.31 5.88
N PHE A 83 9.34 -0.10 6.57
CA PHE A 83 10.62 0.24 5.94
C PHE A 83 11.71 -0.80 6.20
N LEU A 84 12.28 -1.34 5.12
CA LEU A 84 13.24 -2.45 5.16
C LEU A 84 14.66 -2.03 4.80
N ARG A 85 15.67 -2.65 5.43
CA ARG A 85 17.08 -2.38 5.15
C ARG A 85 17.62 -3.11 3.91
N ARG A 86 16.83 -4.04 3.34
CA ARG A 86 17.22 -4.97 2.26
C ARG A 86 18.23 -6.02 2.74
N ILE A 87 18.08 -6.45 4.00
CA ILE A 87 18.88 -7.50 4.64
C ILE A 87 17.91 -8.47 5.32
N TRP A 88 17.69 -9.62 4.69
CA TRP A 88 16.64 -10.57 5.02
C TRP A 88 16.63 -11.00 6.49
N GLU A 89 17.79 -11.34 7.04
CA GLU A 89 17.97 -11.82 8.41
C GLU A 89 17.41 -10.83 9.44
N SER A 90 17.54 -9.54 9.13
CA SER A 90 17.08 -8.45 9.99
C SER A 90 15.64 -8.03 9.65
N ASP A 91 15.31 -8.00 8.37
CA ASP A 91 14.03 -7.49 7.86
C ASP A 91 12.88 -8.48 8.09
N LYS A 92 13.16 -9.79 8.18
CA LYS A 92 12.16 -10.79 8.54
C LYS A 92 11.49 -10.47 9.88
N LYS A 93 12.29 -10.08 10.88
CA LYS A 93 11.78 -9.71 12.21
C LYS A 93 10.98 -8.41 12.19
N VAL A 94 11.41 -7.44 11.38
CA VAL A 94 10.71 -6.16 11.19
C VAL A 94 9.35 -6.40 10.53
N LEU A 95 9.32 -7.15 9.42
CA LEU A 95 8.08 -7.52 8.74
C LEU A 95 7.10 -8.24 9.67
N GLU A 96 7.56 -9.23 10.42
CA GLU A 96 6.70 -9.95 11.36
C GLU A 96 6.14 -9.04 12.45
N HIS A 97 6.99 -8.19 13.05
CA HIS A 97 6.56 -7.26 14.08
C HIS A 97 5.52 -6.26 13.55
N ASP A 98 5.86 -5.54 12.47
CA ASP A 98 5.04 -4.45 11.96
C ASP A 98 3.71 -4.97 11.38
N ILE A 99 3.71 -6.09 10.67
CA ILE A 99 2.47 -6.71 10.17
C ILE A 99 1.57 -7.13 11.34
N ARG A 100 2.13 -7.72 12.41
CA ARG A 100 1.34 -8.06 13.60
C ARG A 100 0.77 -6.82 14.29
N GLN A 101 1.53 -5.73 14.36
CA GLN A 101 1.03 -4.46 14.91
C GLN A 101 -0.14 -3.93 14.07
N LEU A 102 -0.02 -3.94 12.73
CA LEU A 102 -1.09 -3.52 11.84
C LEU A 102 -2.36 -4.37 12.00
N LEU A 103 -2.22 -5.70 12.07
CA LEU A 103 -3.38 -6.60 12.21
C LEU A 103 -4.09 -6.47 13.57
N ASN A 104 -3.35 -6.11 14.63
CA ASN A 104 -3.90 -6.01 15.99
C ASN A 104 -4.32 -4.57 16.36
N GLY A 105 -3.84 -3.57 15.62
CA GLY A 105 -4.01 -2.15 15.97
C GLY A 105 -5.32 -1.53 15.48
N TYR A 106 -6.04 -2.19 14.58
CA TYR A 106 -7.26 -1.68 13.97
C TYR A 106 -8.48 -2.54 14.37
N PRO A 107 -9.63 -1.92 14.68
CA PRO A 107 -10.88 -2.65 14.89
C PRO A 107 -11.29 -3.45 13.64
N ASP A 108 -12.04 -4.53 13.86
CA ASP A 108 -12.67 -5.26 12.75
C ASP A 108 -13.56 -4.33 11.94
N ASN A 109 -13.49 -4.46 10.61
CA ASN A 109 -14.24 -3.65 9.64
C ASN A 109 -13.97 -2.14 9.65
N TYR A 110 -12.86 -1.68 10.22
CA TYR A 110 -12.53 -0.24 10.28
C TYR A 110 -12.52 0.44 8.90
N TYR A 111 -12.10 -0.29 7.84
CA TYR A 111 -12.02 0.22 6.47
C TYR A 111 -13.12 -0.29 5.54
N PHE A 112 -14.01 -1.16 6.02
CA PHE A 112 -15.03 -1.83 5.22
C PHE A 112 -16.39 -1.23 5.59
N SER A 113 -16.91 -0.33 4.75
CA SER A 113 -18.19 0.37 4.96
C SER A 113 -19.36 -0.38 4.33
#